data_AF-A0A821J9E0-F1
#
_entry.id   AF-A0A821J9E0-F1
#
_cell.length_a   1.000
_cell.length_b   1.000
_cell.length_c   1.000
_cell.angle_alpha   90.00
_cell.angle_beta   90.00
_cell.angle_gamma   90.00
#
_symmetry.space_group_name_H-M   'P 1'
#
loop_
_entity.id
_entity.type
_entity.pdbx_description
1 polymer ?
#
loop_
_entity_poly.entity_id
_entity_poly.type
_entity_poly.pdbx_seq_one_letter_code
_entity_poly.pdbx_strand_id
1 'polypeptide(L)'
;MPHLIGQVINSYISVDLTDADINNSNKYMTSSSLTTYKEWFEKQFIEETQTYYSLESDNYFNDNSFSSYIRKANNRLEEEEDRVKKYLNQSTLKILLRTVEKQLIEKRLDDFYEQANGLVENEKIE
;
A
#
# COMPACT_ATOMS: atom_id res chain seq x y z
N MET A 1 5.60 1.93 21.32
CA MET A 1 5.85 1.43 19.95
C MET A 1 5.50 2.42 18.83
N PRO A 2 4.37 3.17 18.81
CA PRO A 2 4.06 4.06 17.67
C PRO A 2 5.02 5.25 17.51
N HIS A 3 5.75 5.62 18.56
CA HIS A 3 6.65 6.78 18.57
C HIS A 3 7.95 6.57 17.78
N LEU A 4 8.46 5.34 17.68
CA LEU A 4 9.77 5.09 17.06
C LEU A 4 9.71 5.16 15.52
N ILE A 5 8.67 4.57 14.92
CA ILE A 5 8.49 4.58 13.47
C ILE A 5 8.30 6.03 12.99
N GLY A 6 7.42 6.79 13.64
CA GLY A 6 7.23 8.20 13.33
C GLY A 6 8.51 9.02 13.49
N GLN A 7 9.35 8.74 14.50
CA GLN A 7 10.65 9.42 14.68
C GLN A 7 11.62 9.13 13.53
N VAL A 8 11.74 7.88 13.11
CA VAL A 8 12.61 7.48 11.98
C VAL A 8 12.14 8.14 10.69
N ILE A 9 10.83 8.10 10.41
CA ILE A 9 10.24 8.70 9.20
C ILE A 9 10.44 10.22 9.19
N ASN A 10 10.21 10.88 10.33
CA ASN A 10 10.47 12.32 10.47
C ASN A 10 11.95 12.67 10.30
N SER A 11 12.87 11.77 10.70
CA SER A 11 14.30 11.96 10.45
C SER A 11 14.60 12.00 8.95
N TYR A 12 14.09 11.03 8.17
CA TYR A 12 14.29 11.00 6.71
C TYR A 12 13.76 12.27 6.02
N ILE A 13 12.62 12.78 6.47
CA ILE A 13 12.02 14.00 5.92
C ILE A 13 12.82 15.24 6.37
N SER A 14 13.31 15.27 7.61
CA SER A 14 14.06 16.43 8.14
C SER A 14 15.42 16.62 7.47
N VAL A 15 16.07 15.53 7.05
CA VAL A 15 17.34 15.58 6.30
C VAL A 15 17.16 16.30 4.97
N ASP A 16 16.01 16.10 4.30
CA ASP A 16 15.70 16.81 3.06
C ASP A 16 15.44 18.32 3.26
N LEU A 17 15.24 18.78 4.50
CA LEU A 17 14.99 20.20 4.84
C LEU A 17 16.27 20.98 5.18
N THR A 18 17.42 20.33 5.40
CA THR A 18 18.63 21.02 5.89
C THR A 18 19.43 21.73 4.79
N ASP A 19 19.21 21.40 3.51
CA ASP A 19 20.17 21.77 2.46
C ASP A 19 19.68 22.83 1.45
N ALA A 20 18.45 23.35 1.56
CA ALA A 20 17.91 24.26 0.51
C ALA A 20 17.21 25.56 0.97
N ASP A 21 16.72 25.70 2.21
CA ASP A 21 15.66 26.69 2.49
C ASP A 21 15.98 27.82 3.48
N ILE A 22 17.22 27.99 3.96
CA ILE A 22 17.54 29.10 4.89
C ILE A 22 17.57 30.47 4.19
N ASN A 23 17.75 30.52 2.85
CA ASN A 23 18.06 31.78 2.15
C ASN A 23 17.03 32.27 1.12
N ASN A 24 15.89 31.60 0.90
CA ASN A 24 14.90 32.06 -0.09
C ASN A 24 13.45 31.87 0.38
N SER A 25 12.97 32.85 1.14
CA SER A 25 11.57 32.98 1.52
C SER A 25 10.66 33.04 0.28
N ASN A 26 9.81 32.01 0.14
CA ASN A 26 8.56 31.98 -0.66
C ASN A 26 8.52 31.36 -2.06
N LYS A 27 9.15 30.20 -2.37
CA LYS A 27 8.70 29.50 -3.59
C LYS A 27 8.78 27.96 -3.76
N TYR A 28 9.55 27.17 -3.02
CA TYR A 28 9.71 25.73 -3.40
C TYR A 28 9.77 24.72 -2.25
N MET A 29 9.08 24.98 -1.14
CA MET A 29 9.17 24.14 0.07
C MET A 29 8.35 22.83 0.04
N THR A 30 7.70 22.46 -1.07
CA THR A 30 6.73 21.34 -1.08
C THR A 30 7.06 20.20 -2.05
N SER A 31 8.07 20.33 -2.91
CA SER A 31 8.33 19.32 -3.97
C SER A 31 9.74 18.73 -4.01
N SER A 32 10.77 19.40 -3.46
CA SER A 32 12.13 18.86 -3.37
C SER A 32 12.45 18.17 -2.02
N SER A 33 11.55 18.29 -1.03
CA SER A 33 11.78 17.94 0.37
C SER A 33 11.46 16.49 0.76
N LEU A 34 11.37 15.56 -0.20
CA LEU A 34 11.06 14.14 0.05
C LEU A 34 11.94 13.17 -0.73
N THR A 35 13.05 13.65 -1.30
CA THR A 35 13.93 12.83 -2.15
C THR A 35 14.55 11.70 -1.34
N THR A 36 15.15 12.01 -0.19
CA THR A 36 15.76 11.00 0.68
C THR A 36 14.71 10.03 1.22
N TYR A 37 13.55 10.54 1.66
CA TYR A 37 12.44 9.69 2.11
C TYR A 37 12.02 8.69 1.02
N LYS A 38 11.85 9.15 -0.23
CA LYS A 38 11.38 8.30 -1.32
C LYS A 38 12.43 7.26 -1.74
N GLU A 39 13.68 7.67 -1.85
CA GLU A 39 14.76 6.81 -2.33
C GLU A 39 15.14 5.72 -1.31
N TRP A 40 15.24 6.09 -0.03
CA TRP A 40 15.79 5.21 1.00
C TRP A 40 14.73 4.46 1.80
N PHE A 41 13.52 5.02 1.93
CA PHE A 41 12.44 4.39 2.68
C PHE A 41 11.30 3.93 1.76
N GLU A 42 10.61 4.85 1.07
CA GLU A 42 9.35 4.54 0.35
C GLU A 42 9.56 3.42 -0.67
N LYS A 43 10.64 3.47 -1.45
CA LYS A 43 10.95 2.45 -2.45
C LYS A 43 11.07 1.05 -1.85
N GLN A 44 11.92 0.89 -0.82
CA GLN A 44 12.15 -0.41 -0.19
C GLN A 44 10.88 -0.91 0.51
N PHE A 45 10.18 -0.02 1.21
CA PHE A 45 8.91 -0.33 1.86
C PHE A 45 7.86 -0.86 0.86
N ILE A 46 7.75 -0.25 -0.33
CA ILE A 46 6.82 -0.70 -1.37
C ILE A 46 7.25 -2.05 -1.97
N GLU A 47 8.55 -2.27 -2.20
CA GLU A 47 9.09 -3.55 -2.70
C GLU A 47 8.81 -4.71 -1.73
N GLU A 48 9.03 -4.49 -0.43
CA GLU A 48 8.72 -5.46 0.61
C GLU A 48 7.21 -5.69 0.73
N THR A 49 6.41 -4.62 0.69
CA THR A 49 4.95 -4.71 0.73
C THR A 49 4.39 -5.51 -0.44
N GLN A 50 4.95 -5.32 -1.64
CA GLN A 50 4.58 -6.11 -2.81
C GLN A 50 4.84 -7.60 -2.60
N THR A 51 6.02 -7.95 -2.08
CA THR A 51 6.39 -9.34 -1.79
C THR A 51 5.47 -9.96 -0.74
N TYR A 52 5.22 -9.22 0.34
CA TYR A 52 4.34 -9.64 1.43
C TYR A 52 2.92 -9.94 0.92
N TYR A 53 2.29 -9.01 0.20
CA TYR A 53 0.93 -9.21 -0.26
C TYR A 53 0.81 -10.23 -1.38
N SER A 54 1.85 -10.44 -2.20
CA SER A 54 1.85 -11.56 -3.16
C SER A 54 1.78 -12.90 -2.42
N LEU A 55 2.60 -13.09 -1.38
CA LEU A 55 2.61 -14.33 -0.61
C LEU A 55 1.33 -14.50 0.23
N GLU A 56 0.86 -13.44 0.89
CA GLU A 56 -0.39 -13.50 1.66
C GLU A 56 -1.59 -13.82 0.75
N SER A 57 -1.64 -13.20 -0.43
CA SER A 57 -2.67 -13.45 -1.45
C SER A 57 -2.73 -14.93 -1.82
N ASP A 58 -1.57 -15.51 -2.20
CA ASP A 58 -1.46 -16.90 -2.61
C ASP A 58 -1.87 -17.87 -1.50
N ASN A 59 -1.36 -17.68 -0.30
CA ASN A 59 -1.67 -18.55 0.82
C ASN A 59 -3.15 -18.47 1.22
N TYR A 60 -3.69 -17.25 1.34
CA TYR A 60 -5.05 -17.08 1.82
C TYR A 60 -6.09 -17.51 0.77
N PHE A 61 -5.83 -17.26 -0.51
CA PHE A 61 -6.76 -17.64 -1.58
C PHE A 61 -6.93 -19.16 -1.67
N ASN A 62 -5.85 -19.93 -1.56
CA ASN A 62 -5.90 -21.39 -1.67
C ASN A 62 -6.63 -22.05 -0.49
N ASP A 63 -6.57 -21.44 0.69
CA ASP A 63 -7.08 -22.04 1.93
C ASP A 63 -8.49 -21.56 2.31
N ASN A 64 -9.05 -20.56 1.60
CA ASN A 64 -10.29 -19.89 2.01
C ASN A 64 -11.28 -19.70 0.86
N SER A 65 -12.55 -19.47 1.20
CA SER A 65 -13.57 -19.17 0.20
C SER A 65 -13.34 -17.82 -0.50
N PHE A 66 -13.81 -17.72 -1.74
CA PHE A 66 -13.75 -16.50 -2.54
C PHE A 66 -14.30 -15.27 -1.79
N SER A 67 -15.49 -15.38 -1.18
CA SER A 67 -16.08 -14.27 -0.41
C SER A 67 -15.24 -13.86 0.81
N SER A 68 -14.59 -14.83 1.47
CA SER A 68 -13.69 -14.54 2.60
C SER A 68 -12.42 -13.84 2.13
N TYR A 69 -11.93 -14.19 0.96
CA TYR A 69 -10.79 -13.54 0.31
C TYR A 69 -11.09 -12.07 -0.01
N ILE A 70 -12.23 -11.77 -0.66
CA ILE A 70 -12.64 -10.39 -0.99
C ILE A 70 -12.75 -9.53 0.27
N ARG A 71 -13.38 -10.06 1.32
CA ARG A 71 -13.48 -9.34 2.60
C ARG A 71 -12.11 -9.03 3.20
N LYS A 72 -11.19 -10.00 3.17
CA LYS A 72 -9.82 -9.78 3.66
C LYS A 72 -9.08 -8.75 2.81
N ALA A 73 -9.22 -8.77 1.48
CA ALA A 73 -8.58 -7.81 0.60
C ALA A 73 -9.02 -6.36 0.90
N ASN A 74 -10.32 -6.13 1.10
CA ASN A 74 -10.84 -4.82 1.51
C ASN A 74 -10.28 -4.38 2.87
N ASN A 75 -10.31 -5.27 3.87
CA ASN A 75 -9.76 -4.96 5.19
C ASN A 75 -8.26 -4.59 5.12
N ARG A 76 -7.48 -5.27 4.28
CA ARG A 76 -6.06 -4.96 4.09
C ARG A 76 -5.84 -3.58 3.46
N LEU A 77 -6.67 -3.17 2.50
CA LEU A 77 -6.59 -1.82 1.93
C LEU A 77 -6.89 -0.74 2.99
N GLU A 78 -7.91 -0.95 3.82
CA GLU A 78 -8.23 -0.03 4.93
C GLU A 78 -7.08 0.05 5.95
N GLU A 79 -6.50 -1.09 6.32
CA GLU A 79 -5.35 -1.15 7.24
C GLU A 79 -4.12 -0.40 6.71
N GLU A 80 -3.83 -0.48 5.41
CA GLU A 80 -2.70 0.23 4.79
C GLU A 80 -2.97 1.74 4.67
N GLU A 81 -4.22 2.15 4.38
CA GLU A 81 -4.60 3.56 4.44
C GLU A 81 -4.38 4.12 5.87
N ASP A 82 -4.79 3.36 6.88
CA ASP A 82 -4.60 3.69 8.28
C ASP A 82 -3.12 3.73 8.69
N ARG A 83 -2.31 2.83 8.13
CA ARG A 83 -0.85 2.81 8.36
C ARG A 83 -0.20 4.09 7.87
N VAL A 84 -0.58 4.56 6.68
CA VAL A 84 -0.04 5.81 6.14
C VAL A 84 -0.42 6.96 7.05
N LYS A 85 -1.70 7.10 7.42
CA LYS A 85 -2.18 8.18 8.30
C LYS A 85 -1.43 8.23 9.64
N LYS A 86 -1.05 7.07 10.18
CA LYS A 86 -0.42 6.97 11.50
C LYS A 86 1.10 7.08 11.46
N TYR A 87 1.76 6.61 10.39
CA TYR A 87 3.19 6.34 10.43
C TYR A 87 4.00 6.83 9.23
N LEU A 88 3.41 7.10 8.07
CA LEU A 88 4.14 7.38 6.82
C LEU A 88 3.84 8.77 6.28
N ASN A 89 4.62 9.22 5.30
CA ASN A 89 4.30 10.44 4.57
C ASN A 89 3.07 10.21 3.66
N GLN A 90 2.19 11.20 3.55
CA GLN A 90 1.00 11.15 2.71
C GLN A 90 1.33 10.88 1.22
N SER A 91 2.55 11.22 0.75
CA SER A 91 3.01 10.89 -0.61
C SER A 91 2.95 9.39 -0.91
N THR A 92 3.10 8.55 0.11
CA THR A 92 3.13 7.09 -0.01
C THR A 92 1.76 6.48 -0.23
N LEU A 93 0.67 7.17 0.14
CA LEU A 93 -0.67 6.58 0.15
C LEU A 93 -1.07 6.00 -1.21
N LYS A 94 -0.93 6.81 -2.26
CA LYS A 94 -1.39 6.42 -3.60
C LYS A 94 -0.60 5.24 -4.17
N ILE A 95 0.73 5.23 -3.98
CA ILE A 95 1.59 4.15 -4.49
C ILE A 95 1.40 2.88 -3.67
N LEU A 96 1.22 2.99 -2.35
CA LEU A 96 0.95 1.86 -1.47
C LEU A 96 -0.36 1.16 -1.81
N LEU A 97 -1.48 1.90 -1.83
CA LEU A 97 -2.79 1.32 -2.11
C LEU A 97 -2.82 0.66 -3.49
N ARG A 98 -2.22 1.28 -4.51
CA ARG A 98 -2.12 0.68 -5.85
C ARG A 98 -1.30 -0.62 -5.84
N THR A 99 -0.19 -0.66 -5.11
CA THR A 99 0.63 -1.88 -5.01
C THR A 99 -0.15 -3.01 -4.35
N VAL A 100 -0.85 -2.72 -3.27
CA VAL A 100 -1.67 -3.69 -2.51
C VAL A 100 -2.84 -4.17 -3.36
N GLU A 101 -3.59 -3.27 -3.99
CA GLU A 101 -4.68 -3.57 -4.91
C GLU A 101 -4.21 -4.46 -6.07
N LYS A 102 -3.04 -4.16 -6.64
CA LYS A 102 -2.47 -4.99 -7.70
C LYS A 102 -2.16 -6.42 -7.23
N GLN A 103 -1.63 -6.59 -6.02
CA GLN A 103 -1.30 -7.94 -5.50
C GLN A 103 -2.55 -8.72 -5.09
N LEU A 104 -3.56 -8.04 -4.54
CA LEU A 104 -4.74 -8.69 -3.98
C LEU A 104 -5.88 -8.87 -5.00
N ILE A 105 -5.99 -7.98 -5.99
CA ILE A 105 -7.13 -7.91 -6.92
C ILE A 105 -6.67 -8.10 -8.36
N GLU A 106 -5.84 -7.19 -8.90
CA GLU A 106 -5.54 -7.19 -10.35
C GLU A 106 -4.93 -8.51 -10.84
N LYS A 107 -3.99 -9.08 -10.07
CA LYS A 107 -3.34 -10.36 -10.41
C LYS A 107 -4.27 -11.57 -10.41
N ARG A 108 -5.46 -11.46 -9.79
CA ARG A 108 -6.42 -12.55 -9.60
C ARG A 108 -7.75 -12.31 -10.31
N LEU A 109 -7.80 -11.34 -11.22
CA LEU A 109 -9.03 -11.03 -11.94
C LEU A 109 -9.57 -12.25 -12.69
N ASP A 110 -8.71 -13.09 -13.24
CA ASP A 110 -9.11 -14.33 -13.92
C ASP A 110 -9.84 -15.29 -12.95
N ASP A 111 -9.29 -15.49 -11.75
CA ASP A 111 -9.93 -16.29 -10.69
C ASP A 111 -11.29 -15.69 -10.30
N PHE A 112 -11.40 -14.36 -10.27
CA PHE A 112 -12.64 -13.65 -9.93
C PHE A 112 -13.72 -13.90 -11.00
N TYR A 113 -13.33 -13.88 -12.28
CA TYR A 113 -14.25 -14.17 -13.37
C TYR A 113 -14.72 -15.63 -13.35
N GLU A 114 -13.82 -16.58 -13.08
CA GLU A 114 -14.18 -17.99 -12.98
C GLU A 114 -15.19 -18.24 -11.84
N GLN A 115 -14.91 -17.69 -10.66
CA GLN A 115 -15.82 -17.80 -9.51
C GLN A 115 -17.17 -17.12 -9.78
N ALA A 116 -17.18 -15.94 -10.41
CA ALA A 116 -18.43 -15.25 -10.76
C ALA A 116 -19.27 -16.03 -11.77
N ASN A 117 -18.65 -16.62 -12.80
CA ASN A 117 -19.36 -17.42 -13.80
C ASN A 117 -19.92 -18.71 -13.19
N GLY A 118 -19.16 -19.39 -12.32
CA GLY A 118 -19.64 -20.57 -11.62
C GLY A 118 -20.87 -20.29 -10.74
N LEU A 119 -20.94 -19.11 -10.11
CA LEU A 119 -22.12 -18.71 -9.33
C LEU A 119 -23.36 -18.51 -10.21
N VAL A 120 -23.21 -17.87 -11.38
CA VAL A 120 -24.33 -17.65 -12.32
C VAL A 120 -24.83 -18.95 -12.94
N GLU A 121 -23.96 -19.93 -13.17
CA GLU A 121 -24.37 -21.24 -13.68
C GLU A 121 -25.15 -22.05 -12.64
N ASN A 122 -24.74 -21.99 -11.37
CA ASN A 122 -25.44 -22.67 -10.28
C ASN A 122 -26.87 -22.11 -10.04
N GLU A 123 -27.07 -20.80 -10.20
CA GLU A 123 -28.40 -20.18 -10.09
C GLU A 123 -29.36 -20.54 -11.24
N LYS A 124 -28.85 -21.01 -12.39
CA LYS A 124 -29.70 -21.43 -13.53
C LYS A 124 -30.18 -22.87 -13.45
N ILE A 125 -29.67 -23.65 -12.50
CA ILE A 125 -29.94 -25.08 -12.36
C ILE A 125 -30.98 -25.35 -11.24
N GLU A 126 -31.35 -24.33 -10.46
CA GLU A 126 -32.55 -24.33 -9.58
C GLU A 126 -33.79 -23.76 -10.30
#